data_AF-X1S664-F1
#
_entry.id   AF-X1S664-F1
#
_cell.length_a   1.000
_cell.length_b   1.000
_cell.length_c   1.000
_cell.angle_alpha   90.00
_cell.angle_beta   90.00
_cell.angle_gamma   90.00
#
_symmetry.space_group_name_H-M   'P 1'
#
loop_
_entity.id
_entity.type
_entity.pdbx_description
1 polymer ?
#
loop_
_entity_poly.entity_id
_entity_poly.type
_entity_poly.pdbx_seq_one_letter_code
_entity_poly.pdbx_strand_id
1 'polypeptide(L)'
;DFGFDSQKFPSFREHQLETAQQVVTSEKPLFLLEAPTGSGKSLLALTAHSLMSKPRTAYLVSTKQLQDQIEQDFHIPVLKGRNNYPCLHFRDLFPDVTSEICKDYLAGEECEFEVDCPYLRDKRRALASPICVLNYPLFFSEANYVGGFSGLSYLVLDEVDKVEDHLMSFIEVSIT
;
A
#
# COMPACT_ATOMS: atom_id res chain seq x y z
N ASP A 1 -20.56 7.46 -10.91
CA ASP A 1 -19.41 8.31 -10.55
C ASP A 1 -18.62 7.56 -9.50
N PHE A 2 -17.33 7.34 -9.73
CA PHE A 2 -16.43 6.57 -8.84
C PHE A 2 -15.57 7.49 -7.95
N GLY A 3 -15.76 8.82 -8.03
CA GLY A 3 -15.00 9.79 -7.24
C GLY A 3 -13.58 10.06 -7.73
N PHE A 4 -13.24 9.61 -8.94
CA PHE A 4 -11.95 9.89 -9.57
C PHE A 4 -11.90 11.32 -10.11
N ASP A 5 -10.71 11.92 -10.10
CA ASP A 5 -10.49 13.25 -10.70
C ASP A 5 -10.82 13.23 -12.20
N SER A 6 -11.89 13.93 -12.59
CA SER A 6 -12.35 14.01 -13.97
C SER A 6 -11.39 14.74 -14.91
N GLN A 7 -10.49 15.59 -14.38
CA GLN A 7 -9.47 16.23 -15.22
C GLN A 7 -8.37 15.24 -15.60
N LYS A 8 -8.01 14.35 -14.67
CA LYS A 8 -6.99 13.33 -14.87
C LYS A 8 -7.52 12.07 -15.57
N PHE A 9 -8.74 11.68 -15.24
CA PHE A 9 -9.43 10.50 -15.77
C PHE A 9 -10.77 10.91 -16.40
N PRO A 10 -10.75 11.61 -17.56
CA PRO A 10 -11.97 12.14 -18.18
C PRO A 10 -12.94 11.06 -18.65
N SER A 11 -12.43 9.87 -18.98
CA SER A 11 -13.23 8.71 -19.34
C SER A 11 -12.45 7.42 -19.10
N PHE A 12 -13.18 6.32 -18.98
CA PHE A 12 -12.59 4.99 -19.05
C PHE A 12 -12.09 4.73 -20.46
N ARG A 13 -10.91 4.12 -20.54
CA ARG A 13 -10.37 3.57 -21.79
C ARG A 13 -11.06 2.24 -22.10
N GLU A 14 -10.87 1.79 -23.34
CA GLU A 14 -11.41 0.52 -23.82
C GLU A 14 -11.13 -0.62 -22.84
N HIS A 15 -12.16 -1.44 -22.59
CA HIS A 15 -12.17 -2.57 -21.65
C HIS A 15 -11.92 -2.28 -20.17
N GLN A 16 -11.56 -1.07 -19.72
CA GLN A 16 -11.23 -0.85 -18.30
C GLN A 16 -12.40 -1.15 -17.35
N LEU A 17 -13.59 -0.61 -17.66
CA LEU A 17 -14.78 -0.83 -16.84
C LEU A 17 -15.28 -2.27 -16.93
N GLU A 18 -15.25 -2.85 -18.13
CA GLU A 18 -15.63 -4.25 -18.37
C GLU A 18 -14.73 -5.20 -17.58
N THR A 19 -13.41 -5.02 -17.65
CA THR A 19 -12.44 -5.84 -16.91
C THR A 19 -12.59 -5.64 -15.40
N ALA A 20 -12.84 -4.41 -14.92
CA ALA A 20 -13.13 -4.19 -13.51
C ALA A 20 -14.38 -4.95 -13.04
N GLN A 21 -15.43 -5.00 -13.88
CA GLN A 21 -16.63 -5.81 -13.61
C GLN A 21 -16.30 -7.31 -13.61
N GLN A 22 -15.49 -7.79 -14.56
CA GLN A 22 -15.04 -9.19 -14.61
C GLN A 22 -14.25 -9.59 -13.36
N VAL A 23 -13.38 -8.70 -12.84
CA VAL A 23 -12.66 -8.92 -11.59
C VAL A 23 -13.63 -9.11 -10.42
N VAL A 24 -14.68 -8.29 -10.35
CA VAL A 24 -15.68 -8.31 -9.26
C VAL A 24 -16.59 -9.53 -9.33
N THR A 25 -16.95 -9.98 -10.54
CA THR A 25 -17.85 -11.12 -10.74
C THR A 25 -17.13 -12.46 -10.84
N SER A 26 -15.80 -12.46 -10.90
CA SER A 26 -14.99 -13.67 -10.89
C SER A 26 -15.18 -14.47 -9.60
N GLU A 27 -15.54 -15.74 -9.74
CA GLU A 27 -15.55 -16.70 -8.62
C GLU A 27 -14.14 -17.28 -8.34
N LYS A 28 -13.13 -16.92 -9.15
CA LYS A 28 -11.76 -17.37 -8.97
C LYS A 28 -11.07 -16.54 -7.89
N PRO A 29 -10.25 -17.16 -7.02
CA PRO A 29 -9.51 -16.45 -5.97
C PRO A 29 -8.37 -15.58 -6.52
N LEU A 30 -7.92 -15.86 -7.76
CA LEU A 30 -6.84 -15.13 -8.42
C LEU A 30 -7.30 -14.71 -9.83
N PHE A 31 -7.10 -13.44 -10.15
CA PHE A 31 -7.33 -12.87 -11.47
C PHE A 31 -6.03 -12.24 -11.96
N LEU A 32 -5.45 -12.78 -13.03
CA LEU A 32 -4.22 -12.25 -13.63
C LEU A 32 -4.57 -11.37 -14.82
N LEU A 33 -4.14 -10.11 -14.78
CA LEU A 33 -4.34 -9.15 -15.86
C LEU A 33 -3.00 -8.72 -16.44
N GLU A 34 -2.75 -9.08 -17.69
CA GLU A 34 -1.63 -8.55 -18.47
C GLU A 34 -2.11 -7.33 -19.26
N ALA A 35 -1.53 -6.16 -18.98
CA ALA A 35 -1.81 -4.94 -19.73
C ALA A 35 -0.57 -4.06 -19.82
N PRO A 36 -0.31 -3.43 -20.99
CA PRO A 36 0.86 -2.56 -21.18
C PRO A 36 0.97 -1.46 -20.12
N THR A 37 2.19 -0.96 -19.90
CA THR A 37 2.41 0.24 -19.09
C THR A 37 1.59 1.41 -19.63
N GLY A 38 1.04 2.23 -18.73
CA GLY A 38 0.21 3.36 -19.11
C GLY A 38 -1.23 3.00 -19.49
N SER A 39 -1.64 1.73 -19.56
CA SER A 39 -3.04 1.31 -19.83
C SER A 39 -4.06 1.71 -18.75
N GLY A 40 -3.61 2.26 -17.62
CA GLY A 40 -4.46 2.68 -16.52
C GLY A 40 -4.89 1.54 -15.58
N LYS A 41 -4.01 0.56 -15.36
CA LYS A 41 -4.23 -0.57 -14.43
C LYS A 41 -4.64 -0.10 -13.03
N SER A 42 -4.06 0.99 -12.53
CA SER A 42 -4.43 1.55 -11.23
C SER A 42 -5.89 2.02 -11.19
N LEU A 43 -6.34 2.74 -12.22
CA LEU A 43 -7.74 3.17 -12.34
C LEU A 43 -8.68 1.95 -12.40
N LEU A 44 -8.32 0.92 -13.15
CA LEU A 44 -9.08 -0.33 -13.25
C LEU A 44 -9.18 -1.03 -11.88
N ALA A 45 -8.06 -1.22 -11.19
CA ALA A 45 -8.03 -1.89 -9.88
C ALA A 45 -8.85 -1.12 -8.83
N LEU A 46 -8.77 0.21 -8.84
CA LEU A 46 -9.55 1.06 -7.94
C LEU A 46 -11.03 1.11 -8.33
N THR A 47 -11.36 0.96 -9.61
CA THR A 47 -12.75 0.79 -10.06
C THR A 47 -13.31 -0.53 -9.57
N ALA A 48 -12.54 -1.62 -9.64
CA ALA A 48 -12.93 -2.91 -9.10
C ALA A 48 -13.18 -2.81 -7.58
N HIS A 49 -12.27 -2.16 -6.83
CA HIS A 49 -12.49 -1.86 -5.41
C HIS A 49 -13.83 -1.14 -5.16
N SER A 50 -14.10 -0.07 -5.91
CA SER A 50 -15.33 0.74 -5.76
C SER A 50 -16.62 0.00 -6.13
N LEU A 51 -16.53 -1.05 -6.98
CA LEU A 51 -17.66 -1.90 -7.34
C LEU A 51 -17.94 -3.00 -6.31
N MET A 52 -16.97 -3.36 -5.47
CA MET A 52 -17.14 -4.37 -4.43
C MET A 52 -17.91 -3.80 -3.21
N SER A 53 -18.62 -4.66 -2.48
CA SER A 53 -19.37 -4.27 -1.28
C SER A 53 -18.44 -4.01 -0.08
N LYS A 54 -17.83 -2.82 -0.02
CA LYS A 54 -16.95 -2.35 1.08
C LYS A 54 -15.81 -3.32 1.40
N PRO A 55 -14.95 -3.67 0.41
CA PRO A 55 -13.82 -4.55 0.68
C PRO A 55 -12.80 -3.87 1.60
N ARG A 56 -12.02 -4.68 2.31
CA ARG A 56 -10.77 -4.22 2.94
C ARG A 56 -9.63 -4.53 1.98
N THR A 57 -9.02 -3.49 1.42
CA THR A 57 -8.08 -3.59 0.30
C THR A 57 -6.68 -3.11 0.65
N ALA A 58 -5.67 -3.88 0.25
CA ALA A 58 -4.31 -3.40 0.12
C ALA A 58 -3.93 -3.34 -1.36
N TYR A 59 -3.40 -2.20 -1.78
CA TYR A 59 -2.80 -2.02 -3.10
C TYR A 59 -1.28 -2.06 -2.92
N LEU A 60 -0.65 -3.13 -3.42
CA LEU A 60 0.78 -3.33 -3.34
C LEU A 60 1.47 -2.81 -4.58
N VAL A 61 2.53 -2.02 -4.37
CA VAL A 61 3.44 -1.55 -5.41
C VAL A 61 4.88 -1.89 -5.06
N SER A 62 5.76 -1.89 -6.05
CA SER A 62 7.19 -2.22 -5.90
C SER A 62 8.02 -1.10 -5.25
N THR A 63 7.69 0.16 -5.53
CA THR A 63 8.52 1.31 -5.17
C THR A 63 7.78 2.41 -4.43
N LYS A 64 8.51 3.23 -3.67
CA LYS A 64 7.95 4.39 -2.96
C LYS A 64 7.44 5.45 -3.93
N GLN A 65 8.08 5.59 -5.09
CA GLN A 65 7.66 6.50 -6.15
C GLN A 65 6.27 6.13 -6.68
N LEU A 66 6.00 4.83 -6.88
CA LEU A 66 4.66 4.37 -7.23
C LEU A 66 3.67 4.59 -6.08
N GLN A 67 4.08 4.40 -4.81
CA GLN A 67 3.22 4.73 -3.67
C GLN A 67 2.79 6.20 -3.70
N ASP A 68 3.75 7.12 -3.87
CA ASP A 68 3.53 8.56 -3.94
C ASP A 68 2.64 8.93 -5.13
N GLN A 69 2.82 8.26 -6.28
CA GLN A 69 1.97 8.46 -7.44
C GLN A 69 0.51 8.04 -7.17
N ILE A 70 0.28 6.88 -6.56
CA ILE A 70 -1.10 6.43 -6.23
C ILE A 70 -1.73 7.35 -5.18
N GLU A 71 -0.98 7.80 -4.18
CA GLU A 71 -1.45 8.76 -3.18
C GLU A 71 -1.90 10.07 -3.82
N GLN A 72 -1.07 10.63 -4.71
CA GLN A 72 -1.39 11.88 -5.40
C GLN A 72 -2.58 11.73 -6.35
N ASP A 73 -2.65 10.60 -7.07
CA ASP A 73 -3.62 10.42 -8.15
C ASP A 73 -5.02 10.05 -7.63
N PHE A 74 -5.08 9.34 -6.51
CA PHE A 74 -6.30 8.75 -5.99
C PHE A 74 -6.60 9.12 -4.54
N HIS A 75 -5.74 9.89 -3.88
CA HIS A 75 -5.91 10.34 -2.48
C HIS A 75 -6.07 9.19 -1.48
N ILE A 76 -5.43 8.06 -1.76
CA ILE A 76 -5.48 6.85 -0.92
C ILE A 76 -4.35 6.91 0.12
N PRO A 77 -4.61 6.60 1.40
CA PRO A 77 -3.57 6.55 2.42
C PRO A 77 -2.43 5.59 2.06
N VAL A 78 -1.20 6.09 2.11
CA VAL A 78 0.02 5.30 1.99
C VAL A 78 0.61 5.04 3.37
N LEU A 79 1.11 3.82 3.58
CA LEU A 79 2.05 3.55 4.66
C LEU A 79 3.41 3.15 4.06
N LYS A 80 4.47 3.79 4.54
CA LYS A 80 5.86 3.46 4.20
C LYS A 80 6.53 2.74 5.38
N GLY A 81 7.72 2.17 5.14
CA GLY A 81 8.54 1.61 6.22
C GLY A 81 9.00 2.70 7.20
N ARG A 82 9.29 2.33 8.46
CA ARG A 82 9.69 3.27 9.54
C ARG A 82 10.92 4.12 9.19
N ASN A 83 11.80 3.62 8.33
CA ASN A 83 12.96 4.35 7.80
C ASN A 83 12.61 5.53 6.89
N ASN A 84 11.32 5.74 6.58
CA ASN A 84 10.83 6.87 5.77
C ASN A 84 10.19 7.97 6.63
N TYR A 85 10.26 7.84 7.95
CA TYR A 85 9.63 8.77 8.87
C TYR A 85 10.64 9.31 9.87
N PRO A 86 10.63 10.63 10.17
CA PRO A 86 11.45 11.18 11.24
C PRO A 86 10.98 10.63 12.59
N CYS A 87 11.93 10.26 13.45
CA CYS A 87 11.62 10.00 14.86
C CYS A 87 11.51 11.34 15.58
N LEU A 88 10.43 11.59 16.33
CA LEU A 88 10.22 12.89 16.97
C LEU A 88 11.20 13.19 18.12
N HIS A 89 11.80 12.17 18.75
CA HIS A 89 12.91 12.35 19.69
C HIS A 89 14.17 12.93 19.04
N PHE A 90 14.36 12.72 17.73
CA PHE A 90 15.57 13.09 16.99
C PHE A 90 15.22 13.76 15.65
N ARG A 91 14.20 14.62 15.66
CA ARG A 91 13.62 15.19 14.42
C ARG A 91 14.68 15.83 13.53
N ASP A 92 15.62 16.57 14.11
CA ASP A 92 16.63 17.35 13.38
C ASP A 92 17.72 16.48 12.72
N LEU A 93 17.76 15.18 13.05
CA LEU A 93 18.71 14.23 12.49
C LEU A 93 18.13 13.44 11.32
N PHE A 94 16.90 13.72 10.89
CA PHE A 94 16.34 13.09 9.70
C PHE A 94 17.01 13.65 8.43
N PRO A 95 17.42 12.82 7.44
CA PRO A 95 17.08 11.40 7.28
C PRO A 95 18.07 10.39 7.88
N ASP A 96 19.16 10.83 8.52
CA ASP A 96 20.19 9.94 9.07
C ASP A 96 19.67 9.10 10.25
N VAL A 97 18.79 9.70 11.07
CA VAL A 97 18.04 9.03 12.12
C VAL A 97 16.55 9.01 11.76
N THR A 98 15.95 7.83 11.83
CA THR A 98 14.57 7.59 11.42
C THR A 98 13.77 6.91 12.52
N SER A 99 12.47 6.71 12.31
CA SER A 99 11.59 5.98 13.23
C SER A 99 11.92 4.48 13.31
N GLU A 100 12.81 3.97 12.46
CA GLU A 100 13.26 2.58 12.51
C GLU A 100 13.98 2.25 13.82
N ILE A 101 14.77 3.21 14.34
CA ILE A 101 15.54 3.04 15.58
C ILE A 101 14.80 3.48 16.84
N CYS A 102 13.51 3.81 16.73
CA CYS A 102 12.70 4.25 17.87
C CYS A 102 12.64 3.14 18.94
N LYS A 103 13.30 3.37 20.07
CA LYS A 103 13.43 2.37 21.14
C LYS A 103 12.09 2.07 21.81
N ASP A 104 11.31 3.09 22.12
CA ASP A 104 10.01 2.95 22.77
C ASP A 104 9.10 2.03 21.94
N TYR A 105 9.02 2.27 20.63
CA TYR A 105 8.26 1.42 19.72
C TYR A 105 8.79 -0.01 19.67
N LEU A 106 10.12 -0.20 19.64
CA LEU A 106 10.74 -1.52 19.58
C LEU A 106 10.60 -2.31 20.90
N ALA A 107 10.62 -1.62 22.03
CA ALA A 107 10.45 -2.18 23.36
C ALA A 107 8.96 -2.40 23.72
N GLY A 108 8.03 -1.82 22.94
CA GLY A 108 6.60 -1.82 23.27
C GLY A 108 6.27 -0.92 24.47
N GLU A 109 7.08 0.11 24.69
CA GLU A 109 6.92 1.10 25.75
C GLU A 109 6.13 2.31 25.26
N GLU A 110 5.54 3.05 26.19
CA GLU A 110 4.81 4.29 25.89
C GLU A 110 5.79 5.38 25.40
N CYS A 111 5.50 5.95 24.23
CA CYS A 111 6.26 7.04 23.65
C CYS A 111 5.54 8.37 23.91
N GLU A 112 6.23 9.38 24.44
CA GLU A 112 5.63 10.71 24.69
C GLU A 112 5.06 11.36 23.42
N PHE A 113 5.58 10.97 22.25
CA PHE A 113 5.17 11.46 20.94
C PHE A 113 4.20 10.53 20.21
N GLU A 114 3.65 9.49 20.84
CA GLU A 114 2.86 8.45 20.17
C GLU A 114 1.71 9.02 19.31
N VAL A 115 1.02 10.04 19.83
CA VAL A 115 -0.11 10.71 19.16
C VAL A 115 0.35 11.49 17.92
N ASP A 116 1.48 12.17 18.00
CA ASP A 116 2.02 13.05 16.95
C ASP A 116 3.04 12.35 16.04
N CYS A 117 3.43 11.12 16.37
CA CYS A 117 4.42 10.33 15.63
C CYS A 117 3.96 10.13 14.17
N PRO A 118 4.71 10.66 13.18
CA PRO A 118 4.28 10.62 11.78
C PRO A 118 4.01 9.20 11.26
N TYR A 119 4.87 8.24 11.62
CA TYR A 119 4.68 6.84 11.25
C TYR A 119 3.39 6.26 11.85
N LEU A 120 3.15 6.45 13.15
CA LEU A 120 1.95 5.92 13.82
C LEU A 120 0.67 6.58 13.33
N ARG A 121 0.73 7.87 13.01
CA ARG A 121 -0.40 8.60 12.41
C ARG A 121 -0.76 8.00 11.05
N ASP A 122 0.21 7.80 10.17
CA ASP A 122 -0.04 7.26 8.84
C ASP A 122 -0.43 5.77 8.90
N LYS A 123 0.13 5.01 9.86
CA LYS A 123 -0.29 3.63 10.14
C LYS A 123 -1.75 3.56 10.58
N ARG A 124 -2.19 4.44 11.49
CA ARG A 124 -3.60 4.56 11.89
C ARG A 124 -4.50 4.91 10.70
N ARG A 125 -4.09 5.86 9.85
CA ARG A 125 -4.84 6.23 8.63
C ARG A 125 -4.97 5.05 7.66
N ALA A 126 -3.90 4.31 7.42
CA ALA A 126 -3.90 3.14 6.55
C ALA A 126 -4.80 2.02 7.09
N LEU A 127 -4.74 1.73 8.40
CA LEU A 127 -5.54 0.69 9.04
C LEU A 127 -7.02 1.01 9.11
N ALA A 128 -7.38 2.29 9.30
CA ALA A 128 -8.77 2.76 9.37
C ALA A 128 -9.44 2.95 8.00
N SER A 129 -8.66 3.02 6.93
CA SER A 129 -9.16 3.21 5.57
C SER A 129 -9.66 1.89 4.97
N PRO A 130 -10.75 1.89 4.17
CA PRO A 130 -11.16 0.72 3.40
C PRO A 130 -10.08 0.23 2.41
N ILE A 131 -9.24 1.15 1.95
CA ILE A 131 -8.12 0.89 1.05
C ILE A 131 -6.87 1.65 1.49
N CYS A 132 -5.72 0.99 1.40
CA CYS A 132 -4.42 1.61 1.62
C CYS A 132 -3.39 1.11 0.60
N VAL A 133 -2.33 1.90 0.41
CA VAL A 133 -1.20 1.54 -0.46
C VAL A 133 0.00 1.18 0.39
N LEU A 134 0.58 0.02 0.09
CA LEU A 134 1.79 -0.51 0.74
C LEU A 134 2.82 -0.86 -0.32
N ASN A 135 4.08 -0.95 0.07
CA ASN A 135 5.06 -1.65 -0.75
C ASN A 135 5.17 -3.12 -0.31
N TYR A 136 5.69 -3.98 -1.19
CA TYR A 136 5.80 -5.41 -0.91
C TYR A 136 6.56 -5.73 0.40
N PRO A 137 7.76 -5.17 0.66
CA PRO A 137 8.48 -5.48 1.91
C PRO A 137 7.71 -5.08 3.18
N LEU A 138 7.04 -3.93 3.16
CA LEU A 138 6.22 -3.49 4.29
C LEU A 138 5.01 -4.41 4.48
N PHE A 139 4.36 -4.80 3.39
CA PHE A 139 3.22 -5.71 3.48
C PHE A 139 3.63 -7.05 4.09
N PHE A 140 4.73 -7.65 3.65
CA PHE A 140 5.21 -8.92 4.20
C PHE A 140 5.59 -8.81 5.68
N SER A 141 6.23 -7.71 6.10
CA SER A 141 6.58 -7.51 7.50
C SER A 141 5.34 -7.27 8.38
N GLU A 142 4.41 -6.41 7.97
CA GLU A 142 3.21 -6.10 8.75
C GLU A 142 2.19 -7.25 8.75
N ALA A 143 2.05 -8.00 7.64
CA ALA A 143 1.11 -9.11 7.56
C ALA A 143 1.58 -10.34 8.36
N ASN A 144 2.88 -10.68 8.31
CA ASN A 144 3.41 -11.88 8.94
C ASN A 144 3.75 -11.72 10.43
N TYR A 145 4.14 -10.51 10.88
CA TYR A 145 4.61 -10.32 12.25
C TYR A 145 3.65 -9.50 13.12
N VAL A 146 3.06 -8.43 12.57
CA VAL A 146 2.21 -7.50 13.35
C VAL A 146 0.73 -7.85 13.20
N GLY A 147 0.33 -8.39 12.05
CA GLY A 147 -1.04 -8.78 11.74
C GLY A 147 -1.99 -7.63 11.40
N GLY A 148 -1.50 -6.38 11.31
CA GLY A 148 -2.34 -5.19 11.05
C GLY A 148 -3.14 -5.27 9.74
N PHE A 149 -2.61 -6.00 8.76
CA PHE A 149 -3.21 -6.23 7.44
C PHE A 149 -3.62 -7.70 7.21
N SER A 150 -3.94 -8.46 8.27
CA SER A 150 -4.35 -9.88 8.18
C SER A 150 -5.81 -10.14 7.77
N GLY A 151 -6.66 -9.09 7.76
CA GLY A 151 -8.10 -9.19 7.45
C GLY A 151 -8.49 -8.63 6.08
N LEU A 152 -7.59 -8.69 5.10
CA LEU A 152 -7.87 -8.18 3.76
C LEU A 152 -8.81 -9.12 3.01
N SER A 153 -9.80 -8.57 2.32
CA SER A 153 -10.71 -9.31 1.45
C SER A 153 -10.38 -9.14 -0.03
N TYR A 154 -9.51 -8.18 -0.37
CA TYR A 154 -9.06 -7.92 -1.72
C TYR A 154 -7.61 -7.43 -1.72
N LEU A 155 -6.78 -7.99 -2.59
CA LEU A 155 -5.36 -7.65 -2.70
C LEU A 155 -5.05 -7.33 -4.16
N VAL A 156 -4.52 -6.13 -4.40
CA VAL A 156 -4.04 -5.71 -5.72
C VAL A 156 -2.52 -5.81 -5.72
N LEU A 157 -1.98 -6.58 -6.65
CA LEU A 157 -0.54 -6.77 -6.84
C LEU A 157 -0.13 -6.07 -8.13
N ASP A 158 0.44 -4.86 -8.02
CA ASP A 158 0.97 -4.15 -9.18
C ASP A 158 2.41 -4.58 -9.45
N GLU A 159 2.80 -4.61 -10.72
CA GLU A 159 4.10 -5.17 -11.15
C GLU A 159 4.33 -6.57 -10.56
N VAL A 160 3.35 -7.47 -10.75
CA VAL A 160 3.34 -8.81 -10.14
C VAL A 160 4.58 -9.65 -10.50
N ASP A 161 5.25 -9.35 -11.61
CA ASP A 161 6.52 -9.95 -12.01
C ASP A 161 7.66 -9.69 -10.99
N LYS A 162 7.53 -8.67 -10.13
CA LYS A 162 8.49 -8.36 -9.05
C LYS A 162 8.20 -9.05 -7.73
N VAL A 163 7.05 -9.73 -7.61
CA VAL A 163 6.64 -10.35 -6.34
C VAL A 163 7.63 -11.42 -5.89
N GLU A 164 8.11 -12.24 -6.81
CA GLU A 164 9.08 -13.30 -6.52
C GLU A 164 10.38 -12.72 -5.95
N ASP A 165 10.95 -11.71 -6.61
CA ASP A 165 12.16 -11.02 -6.15
C ASP A 165 11.97 -10.45 -4.74
N HIS A 166 10.82 -9.80 -4.48
CA HIS A 166 10.51 -9.25 -3.17
C HIS A 166 10.36 -10.32 -2.08
N LEU A 167 9.76 -11.47 -2.41
CA LEU A 167 9.63 -12.60 -1.48
C LEU A 167 10.99 -13.22 -1.15
N MET A 168 11.83 -13.43 -2.17
CA MET A 168 13.17 -14.00 -1.99
C MET A 168 14.04 -13.08 -1.13
N SER A 169 14.03 -11.78 -1.41
CA SER A 169 14.77 -10.80 -0.59
C SER A 169 14.26 -10.73 0.85
N PHE A 170 12.97 -10.94 1.09
CA PHE A 170 12.39 -10.91 2.44
C PHE A 170 12.81 -12.11 3.31
N ILE A 171 13.07 -13.27 2.70
CA ILE A 171 13.53 -14.48 3.42
C ILE A 171 15.06 -14.62 3.46
N GLU A 172 15.78 -13.78 2.74
CA GLU A 172 17.24 -13.84 2.64
C GLU A 172 17.92 -13.40 3.95
N VAL A 173 18.97 -14.13 4.35
CA VAL A 173 19.89 -13.75 5.42
C VAL A 173 21.29 -13.67 4.83
N SER A 174 21.81 -12.46 4.68
CA SER A 174 23.19 -12.24 4.24
C SER A 174 24.13 -12.23 5.46
N ILE A 175 25.15 -13.10 5.45
CA ILE A 175 26.20 -13.12 6.47
C ILE A 175 27.44 -12.51 5.83
N THR A 176 27.85 -11.33 6.29
CA THR A 176 29.05 -10.59 5.87
C THR A 176 30.09 -10.57 6.97
#